data_AF-A0A1Y4M7B1-F1
#
_entry.id   AF-A0A1Y4M7B1-F1
#
_cell.length_a   1.000
_cell.length_b   1.000
_cell.length_c   1.000
_cell.angle_alpha   90.00
_cell.angle_beta   90.00
_cell.angle_gamma   90.00
#
_symmetry.space_group_name_H-M   'P 1'
#
loop_
_entity.id
_entity.type
_entity.pdbx_description
1 polymer ?
#
loop_
_entity_poly.entity_id
_entity_poly.type
_entity_poly.pdbx_seq_one_letter_code
_entity_poly.pdbx_strand_id
1 'polypeptide(L)'
;MLQLQPDKDGLQIHLGRASQQEKAALMDRILAALSDSDHLQFLIWMSGLEGTLDDVLKDIPTQNYHYDREETGRFFTKKLATLRLWTRHKEDMVTLATYFGALNEGYIHVDVLDSGDEVDISTLPQETLEAYVLPKRRLAFVVEPDGDLLQVQYCRDAADFHAIAAAIHPMHT
;
A
#
# COMPACT_ATOMS: atom_id res chain seq x y z
N MET A 1 16.58 -0.61 -11.59
CA MET A 1 17.09 -1.93 -11.16
C MET A 1 16.55 -2.17 -9.76
N LEU A 2 15.65 -3.14 -9.62
CA LEU A 2 15.15 -3.53 -8.31
C LEU A 2 16.27 -4.25 -7.54
N GLN A 3 16.32 -4.17 -6.21
CA GLN A 3 17.18 -5.02 -5.39
C GLN A 3 16.34 -5.65 -4.29
N LEU A 4 16.46 -6.98 -4.14
CA LEU A 4 15.84 -7.76 -3.08
C LEU A 4 16.92 -8.01 -2.02
N GLN A 5 16.75 -7.44 -0.83
CA GLN A 5 17.55 -7.83 0.33
C GLN A 5 16.65 -8.60 1.30
N PRO A 6 16.97 -9.88 1.58
CA PRO A 6 16.37 -10.54 2.73
C PRO A 6 16.94 -9.89 3.99
N ASP A 7 16.09 -9.14 4.69
CA ASP A 7 16.40 -8.67 6.03
C ASP A 7 15.94 -9.72 7.04
N LYS A 8 16.49 -9.70 8.26
CA LYS A 8 16.05 -10.60 9.35
C LYS A 8 14.56 -10.46 9.69
N ASP A 9 13.94 -9.34 9.26
CA ASP A 9 12.59 -8.94 9.63
C ASP A 9 11.63 -8.75 8.42
N GLY A 10 12.03 -9.03 7.17
CA GLY A 10 11.12 -8.86 6.02
C GLY A 10 11.72 -8.88 4.61
N LEU A 11 10.92 -8.48 3.61
CA LEU A 11 11.31 -8.33 2.19
C LEU A 11 11.44 -6.85 1.83
N GLN A 12 12.61 -6.42 1.39
CA GLN A 12 12.84 -5.05 0.92
C GLN A 12 13.01 -5.03 -0.60
N ILE A 13 12.31 -4.11 -1.27
CA ILE A 13 12.34 -3.92 -2.72
C ILE A 13 12.78 -2.48 -3.01
N HIS A 14 14.01 -2.30 -3.49
CA HIS A 14 14.50 -0.98 -3.89
C HIS A 14 13.93 -0.56 -5.25
N LEU A 15 13.13 0.51 -5.27
CA LEU A 15 12.49 1.07 -6.46
C LEU A 15 13.29 2.19 -7.14
N GLY A 16 14.40 2.68 -6.56
CA GLY A 16 14.94 4.03 -6.81
C GLY A 16 15.27 4.51 -8.24
N ARG A 17 15.24 3.66 -9.27
CA ARG A 17 15.28 4.10 -10.69
C ARG A 17 14.18 3.50 -11.56
N ALA A 18 13.21 2.82 -10.95
CA ALA A 18 12.09 2.23 -11.66
C ALA A 18 11.18 3.33 -12.18
N SER A 19 10.87 3.25 -13.47
CA SER A 19 9.81 4.05 -14.11
C SER A 19 8.45 3.78 -13.47
N GLN A 20 7.51 4.70 -13.63
CA GLN A 20 6.13 4.52 -13.15
C GLN A 20 5.50 3.22 -13.68
N GLN A 21 5.80 2.86 -14.93
CA GLN A 21 5.33 1.62 -15.54
C GLN A 21 5.92 0.37 -14.84
N GLU A 22 7.20 0.41 -14.47
CA GLU A 22 7.83 -0.67 -13.71
C GLU A 22 7.26 -0.80 -12.30
N LYS A 23 6.95 0.32 -11.63
CA LYS A 23 6.31 0.31 -10.31
C LYS A 23 4.88 -0.26 -10.37
N ALA A 24 4.10 0.12 -11.39
CA ALA A 24 2.78 -0.44 -11.64
C ALA A 24 2.83 -1.95 -11.94
N ALA A 25 3.76 -2.38 -12.82
CA ALA A 25 3.95 -3.78 -13.16
C ALA A 25 4.43 -4.63 -11.96
N LEU A 26 5.26 -4.06 -11.10
CA LEU A 26 5.66 -4.69 -9.84
C LEU A 26 4.44 -4.93 -8.94
N MET A 27 3.59 -3.92 -8.76
CA MET A 27 2.40 -4.05 -7.94
C MET A 27 1.46 -5.12 -8.49
N ASP A 28 1.20 -5.09 -9.80
CA ASP A 28 0.38 -6.08 -10.49
C ASP A 28 0.89 -7.51 -10.23
N ARG A 29 2.20 -7.74 -10.32
CA ARG A 29 2.81 -9.05 -10.02
C ARG A 29 2.67 -9.48 -8.56
N ILE A 30 2.85 -8.56 -7.61
CA ILE A 30 2.66 -8.85 -6.17
C ILE A 30 1.21 -9.28 -5.94
N LEU A 31 0.25 -8.55 -6.52
CA LEU A 31 -1.18 -8.86 -6.38
C LEU A 31 -1.55 -10.16 -7.09
N ALA A 32 -0.98 -10.46 -8.26
CA ALA A 32 -1.15 -11.73 -8.96
C ALA A 32 -0.59 -12.92 -8.15
N ALA A 33 0.54 -12.75 -7.47
CA ALA A 33 1.09 -13.78 -6.58
C ALA A 33 0.18 -14.08 -5.38
N LEU A 34 -0.69 -13.12 -5.00
CA LEU A 34 -1.71 -13.29 -3.96
C LEU A 34 -3.06 -13.77 -4.52
N SER A 35 -3.24 -13.78 -5.86
CA SER A 35 -4.54 -13.83 -6.53
C SER A 35 -5.18 -15.20 -6.69
N ASP A 36 -4.67 -16.24 -6.04
CA ASP A 36 -5.46 -17.47 -5.87
C ASP A 36 -6.72 -17.22 -5.00
N SER A 37 -6.89 -16.00 -4.46
CA SER A 37 -8.06 -15.52 -3.71
C SER A 37 -8.80 -14.41 -4.49
N ASP A 38 -10.02 -14.69 -4.94
CA ASP A 38 -10.97 -13.70 -5.50
C ASP A 38 -11.51 -12.71 -4.44
N HIS A 39 -10.94 -12.73 -3.24
CA HIS A 39 -11.54 -12.20 -2.01
C HIS A 39 -10.65 -11.15 -1.32
N LEU A 40 -9.72 -10.52 -2.07
CA LEU A 40 -8.82 -9.53 -1.50
C LEU A 40 -9.51 -8.17 -1.30
N GLN A 41 -9.24 -7.57 -0.14
CA GLN A 41 -9.55 -6.18 0.18
C GLN A 41 -8.28 -5.41 0.48
N PHE A 42 -8.29 -4.11 0.24
CA PHE A 42 -7.15 -3.23 0.45
C PHE A 42 -7.55 -2.09 1.37
N LEU A 43 -6.76 -1.89 2.42
CA LEU A 43 -6.80 -0.69 3.25
C LEU A 43 -5.49 0.08 3.04
N ILE A 44 -5.60 1.27 2.49
CA ILE A 44 -4.47 2.13 2.13
C ILE A 44 -4.47 3.34 3.04
N TRP A 45 -3.32 3.64 3.64
CA TRP A 45 -3.08 4.89 4.37
C TRP A 45 -1.98 5.67 3.69
N MET A 46 -2.27 6.91 3.31
CA MET A 46 -1.30 7.81 2.69
C MET A 46 -1.13 9.04 3.57
N SER A 47 0.09 9.40 3.90
CA SER A 47 0.42 10.73 4.40
C SER A 47 1.14 11.52 3.33
N GLY A 48 0.80 12.79 3.16
CA GLY A 48 1.34 13.59 2.08
C GLY A 48 0.84 15.03 2.05
N LEU A 49 1.25 15.75 1.02
CA LEU A 49 0.71 17.07 0.72
C LEU A 49 -0.71 16.94 0.20
N GLU A 50 -1.59 17.82 0.68
CA GLU A 50 -3.02 17.85 0.32
C GLU A 50 -3.22 17.83 -1.20
N GLY A 51 -2.52 18.70 -1.95
CA GLY A 51 -2.62 18.73 -3.41
C GLY A 51 -2.20 17.42 -4.08
N THR A 52 -1.18 16.74 -3.55
CA THR A 52 -0.76 15.44 -4.10
C THR A 52 -1.78 14.34 -3.77
N LEU A 53 -2.37 14.35 -2.57
CA LEU A 53 -3.42 13.40 -2.21
C LEU A 53 -4.69 13.63 -3.06
N ASP A 54 -5.03 14.88 -3.35
CA ASP A 54 -6.14 15.22 -4.24
C ASP A 54 -5.91 14.72 -5.67
N ASP A 55 -4.66 14.78 -6.15
CA ASP A 55 -4.32 14.25 -7.48
C ASP A 55 -4.41 12.72 -7.52
N VAL A 56 -3.96 12.02 -6.46
CA VAL A 56 -4.15 10.57 -6.33
C VAL A 56 -5.63 10.19 -6.34
N LEU A 57 -6.47 10.92 -5.60
CA LEU A 57 -7.90 10.65 -5.51
C LEU A 57 -8.64 10.81 -6.83
N LYS A 58 -8.21 11.73 -7.71
CA LYS A 58 -8.84 11.92 -9.03
C LYS A 58 -8.69 10.70 -9.93
N ASP A 59 -7.58 9.98 -9.79
CA ASP A 59 -7.25 8.87 -10.68
C ASP A 59 -7.63 7.51 -10.10
N ILE A 60 -7.98 7.43 -8.81
CA ILE A 60 -8.51 6.21 -8.17
C ILE A 60 -10.05 6.15 -8.34
N PRO A 61 -10.60 5.14 -9.05
CA PRO A 61 -12.04 4.98 -9.29
C PRO A 61 -12.93 4.80 -8.03
N THR A 62 -12.36 4.30 -6.94
CA THR A 62 -13.09 3.97 -5.70
C THR A 62 -13.72 5.19 -5.04
N GLN A 63 -14.94 5.02 -4.52
CA GLN A 63 -15.68 6.06 -3.80
C GLN A 63 -15.56 5.97 -2.27
N ASN A 64 -14.93 4.92 -1.74
CA ASN A 64 -14.81 4.66 -0.31
C ASN A 64 -13.52 5.25 0.27
N TYR A 65 -13.53 6.57 0.50
CA TYR A 65 -12.41 7.30 1.09
C TYR A 65 -12.81 8.02 2.38
N HIS A 66 -11.86 8.09 3.31
CA HIS A 66 -11.97 8.86 4.54
C HIS A 66 -10.74 9.75 4.70
N TYR A 67 -10.95 11.05 4.67
CA TYR A 67 -9.89 12.05 4.81
C TYR A 67 -9.76 12.45 6.28
N ASP A 68 -8.60 12.20 6.89
CA ASP A 68 -8.31 12.54 8.29
C ASP A 68 -7.32 13.72 8.34
N ARG A 69 -7.66 14.75 9.12
CA ARG A 69 -6.87 15.98 9.23
C ARG A 69 -6.44 16.18 10.67
N GLU A 70 -5.37 15.53 11.10
CA GLU A 70 -4.88 15.65 12.48
C GLU A 70 -4.26 17.00 12.83
N GLU A 71 -5.04 17.99 13.30
CA GLU A 71 -4.72 18.97 14.37
C GLU A 71 -3.31 19.33 14.94
N THR A 72 -2.11 19.07 14.38
CA THR A 72 -0.88 19.21 15.20
C THR A 72 -0.46 20.66 15.51
N GLY A 73 -0.28 20.95 16.80
CA GLY A 73 0.02 22.27 17.35
C GLY A 73 1.50 22.69 17.28
N ARG A 74 1.67 24.01 17.09
CA ARG A 74 2.76 24.92 17.53
C ARG A 74 4.23 24.67 17.14
N PHE A 75 4.57 23.76 16.23
CA PHE A 75 5.88 23.79 15.58
C PHE A 75 5.75 23.96 14.07
N PHE A 76 6.65 24.74 13.46
CA PHE A 76 6.70 25.07 12.02
C PHE A 76 7.05 23.86 11.12
N THR A 77 6.78 22.63 11.55
CA THR A 77 6.78 21.47 10.67
C THR A 77 5.49 21.50 9.86
N LYS A 78 5.61 21.49 8.52
CA LYS A 78 4.48 21.42 7.61
C LYS A 78 3.64 20.19 7.99
N LYS A 79 2.42 20.45 8.41
CA LYS A 79 1.46 19.42 8.78
C LYS A 79 1.01 18.67 7.52
N LEU A 80 1.30 17.38 7.44
CA LEU A 80 0.89 16.53 6.33
C LEU A 80 -0.55 16.06 6.55
N ALA A 81 -1.33 15.99 5.48
CA ALA A 81 -2.67 15.40 5.53
C ALA A 81 -2.56 13.87 5.48
N THR A 82 -3.55 13.17 6.03
CA THR A 82 -3.63 11.71 5.97
C THR A 82 -4.94 11.27 5.31
N LEU A 83 -4.81 10.45 4.28
CA LEU A 83 -5.93 9.88 3.55
C LEU A 83 -6.00 8.38 3.83
N ARG A 84 -7.17 7.88 4.21
CA ARG A 84 -7.46 6.45 4.28
C ARG A 84 -8.38 6.08 3.12
N LEU A 85 -7.99 5.06 2.37
CA LEU A 85 -8.77 4.54 1.25
C LEU A 85 -9.03 3.05 1.46
N TRP A 86 -10.26 2.63 1.22
CA TRP A 86 -10.63 1.23 1.20
C TRP A 86 -11.08 0.86 -0.20
N THR A 87 -10.64 -0.29 -0.70
CA THR A 87 -11.06 -0.77 -2.03
C THR A 87 -10.97 -2.29 -2.15
N ARG A 88 -11.72 -2.85 -3.11
CA ARG A 88 -11.58 -4.23 -3.60
C ARG A 88 -11.03 -4.29 -5.03
N HIS A 89 -10.90 -3.14 -5.68
CA HIS A 89 -10.44 -3.05 -7.05
C HIS A 89 -8.92 -3.13 -7.06
N LYS A 90 -8.38 -4.18 -7.67
CA LYS A 90 -6.93 -4.37 -7.80
C LYS A 90 -6.32 -3.27 -8.66
N GLU A 91 -7.08 -2.72 -9.59
CA GLU A 91 -6.72 -1.61 -10.46
C GLU A 91 -6.35 -0.37 -9.64
N ASP A 92 -7.04 -0.11 -8.52
CA ASP A 92 -6.74 1.03 -7.64
C ASP A 92 -5.33 0.92 -7.05
N MET A 93 -4.89 -0.29 -6.73
CA MET A 93 -3.53 -0.54 -6.23
C MET A 93 -2.47 -0.33 -7.31
N VAL A 94 -2.76 -0.75 -8.54
CA VAL A 94 -1.88 -0.54 -9.69
C VAL A 94 -1.77 0.96 -10.01
N THR A 95 -2.88 1.69 -9.98
CA THR A 95 -2.90 3.15 -10.12
C THR A 95 -2.11 3.81 -8.99
N LEU A 96 -2.31 3.41 -7.74
CA LEU A 96 -1.57 3.93 -6.59
C LEU A 96 -0.05 3.79 -6.76
N ALA A 97 0.41 2.67 -7.32
CA ALA A 97 1.83 2.43 -7.55
C ALA A 97 2.48 3.45 -8.50
N THR A 98 1.70 4.10 -9.37
CA THR A 98 2.20 5.18 -10.25
C THR A 98 2.55 6.47 -9.51
N TYR A 99 2.02 6.64 -8.28
CA TYR A 99 2.27 7.77 -7.39
C TYR A 99 3.38 7.51 -6.36
N PHE A 100 4.03 6.35 -6.40
CA PHE A 100 5.15 6.06 -5.51
C PHE A 100 6.30 7.05 -5.74
N GLY A 101 6.61 7.84 -4.71
CA GLY A 101 7.60 8.93 -4.75
C GLY A 101 7.02 10.29 -5.17
N ALA A 102 5.76 10.36 -5.59
CA ALA A 102 5.09 11.64 -5.84
C ALA A 102 4.76 12.37 -4.52
N LEU A 103 4.60 11.62 -3.42
CA LEU A 103 4.26 12.19 -2.13
C LEU A 103 5.41 13.00 -1.53
N ASN A 104 6.68 12.69 -1.82
CA ASN A 104 7.96 13.35 -1.42
C ASN A 104 8.16 13.60 0.10
N GLU A 105 7.08 13.75 0.86
CA GLU A 105 6.95 14.10 2.27
C GLU A 105 5.77 13.28 2.81
N GLY A 106 5.97 11.99 3.08
CA GLY A 106 4.97 11.11 3.70
C GLY A 106 4.96 9.69 3.13
N TYR A 107 4.23 8.78 3.76
CA TYR A 107 4.32 7.33 3.55
C TYR A 107 3.06 6.80 2.86
N ILE A 108 3.20 5.70 2.13
CA ILE A 108 2.07 4.88 1.69
C ILE A 108 2.15 3.56 2.43
N HIS A 109 1.18 3.30 3.29
CA HIS A 109 1.01 2.02 3.95
C HIS A 109 -0.18 1.29 3.32
N VAL A 110 -0.02 -0.01 3.07
CA VAL A 110 -1.04 -0.85 2.46
C VAL A 110 -1.18 -2.12 3.27
N ASP A 111 -2.39 -2.37 3.73
CA ASP A 111 -2.83 -3.65 4.26
C ASP A 111 -3.65 -4.39 3.19
N VAL A 112 -3.16 -5.54 2.76
CA VAL A 112 -3.93 -6.50 1.95
C VAL A 112 -4.60 -7.48 2.88
N LEU A 113 -5.93 -7.51 2.82
CA LEU A 113 -6.79 -8.30 3.68
C LEU A 113 -7.36 -9.48 2.89
N ASP A 114 -7.33 -10.65 3.51
CA ASP A 114 -8.10 -11.80 3.07
C ASP A 114 -9.51 -11.66 3.67
N SER A 115 -10.48 -11.30 2.84
CA SER A 115 -11.84 -11.04 3.30
C SER A 115 -12.80 -11.94 2.55
N GLY A 116 -13.31 -12.98 3.21
CA GLY A 116 -14.41 -13.79 2.66
C GLY A 116 -15.61 -12.92 2.28
N ASP A 117 -16.44 -12.56 3.25
CA ASP A 117 -17.67 -11.78 3.02
C ASP A 117 -17.49 -10.26 3.17
N GLU A 118 -18.33 -9.53 2.45
CA GLU A 118 -18.36 -8.07 2.34
C GLU A 118 -18.59 -7.37 3.68
N VAL A 119 -17.60 -6.64 4.19
CA VAL A 119 -17.83 -5.64 5.24
C VAL A 119 -17.43 -4.28 4.70
N ASP A 120 -18.37 -3.36 4.72
CA ASP A 120 -18.11 -1.94 4.45
C ASP A 120 -17.46 -1.31 5.67
N ILE A 121 -16.13 -1.15 5.59
CA ILE A 121 -15.30 -0.60 6.66
C ILE A 121 -15.70 0.84 7.02
N SER A 122 -16.41 1.57 6.14
CA SER A 122 -16.89 2.93 6.42
C SER A 122 -17.88 3.00 7.60
N THR A 123 -18.45 1.86 8.00
CA THR A 123 -19.40 1.75 9.11
C THR A 123 -18.77 1.33 10.45
N LEU A 124 -17.48 0.99 10.46
CA LEU A 124 -16.80 0.51 11.66
C LEU A 124 -16.29 1.68 12.53
N PRO A 125 -16.51 1.65 13.86
CA PRO A 125 -15.83 2.57 14.78
C PRO A 125 -14.30 2.46 14.68
N GLN A 126 -13.56 3.55 14.90
CA GLN A 126 -12.11 3.60 14.73
C GLN A 126 -11.36 2.59 15.63
N GLU A 127 -11.81 2.37 16.87
CA GLU A 127 -11.30 1.35 17.80
C GLU A 127 -11.52 -0.09 17.29
N THR A 128 -12.44 -0.29 16.36
CA THR A 128 -12.74 -1.58 15.69
C THR A 128 -11.96 -1.78 14.41
N LEU A 129 -11.33 -0.75 13.84
CA LEU A 129 -10.64 -0.88 12.55
C LEU A 129 -9.39 -1.77 12.68
N GLU A 130 -8.54 -1.51 13.68
CA GLU A 130 -7.36 -2.34 13.92
C GLU A 130 -7.76 -3.77 14.31
N ALA A 131 -8.76 -3.92 15.17
CA ALA A 131 -9.33 -5.21 15.53
C ALA A 131 -9.95 -5.96 14.32
N TYR A 132 -10.42 -5.23 13.31
CA TYR A 132 -10.94 -5.80 12.06
C TYR A 132 -9.81 -6.20 11.10
N VAL A 133 -8.78 -5.35 10.97
CA VAL A 133 -7.66 -5.47 10.04
C VAL A 133 -6.70 -6.56 10.45
N LEU A 134 -6.22 -6.57 11.69
CA LEU A 134 -5.13 -7.46 12.12
C LEU A 134 -5.43 -8.95 11.88
N PRO A 135 -6.61 -9.50 12.22
CA PRO A 135 -6.91 -10.91 11.97
C PRO A 135 -7.06 -11.26 10.49
N LYS A 136 -7.38 -10.27 9.64
CA LYS A 136 -7.61 -10.46 8.19
C LYS A 136 -6.40 -10.09 7.34
N ARG A 137 -5.40 -9.44 7.91
CA ARG A 137 -4.16 -9.07 7.24
C ARG A 137 -3.45 -10.30 6.68
N ARG A 138 -3.23 -10.31 5.38
CA ARG A 138 -2.48 -11.32 4.64
C ARG A 138 -1.10 -10.80 4.26
N LEU A 139 -1.03 -9.54 3.83
CA LEU A 139 0.20 -8.82 3.52
C LEU A 139 0.09 -7.39 4.08
N ALA A 140 1.18 -6.85 4.62
CA ALA A 140 1.31 -5.40 4.85
C ALA A 140 2.64 -4.92 4.28
N PHE A 141 2.60 -3.78 3.60
CA PHE A 141 3.81 -3.14 3.10
C PHE A 141 3.73 -1.62 3.20
N VAL A 142 4.90 -1.00 3.25
CA VAL A 142 5.06 0.44 3.26
C VAL A 142 5.97 0.87 2.12
N VAL A 143 5.66 2.01 1.51
CA VAL A 143 6.54 2.73 0.59
C VAL A 143 7.06 3.98 1.31
N GLU A 144 8.38 4.12 1.33
CA GLU A 144 9.08 5.26 1.93
C GLU A 144 8.78 6.58 1.19
N PRO A 145 9.02 7.76 1.80
CA PRO A 145 8.64 9.07 1.25
C PRO A 145 9.24 9.43 -0.10
N ASP A 146 10.45 8.95 -0.38
CA ASP A 146 11.11 9.12 -1.68
C ASP A 146 10.56 8.18 -2.75
N GLY A 147 9.77 7.17 -2.37
CA GLY A 147 9.29 6.13 -3.26
C GLY A 147 10.38 5.21 -3.79
N ASP A 148 11.55 5.20 -3.15
CA ASP A 148 12.73 4.43 -3.54
C ASP A 148 12.80 3.07 -2.85
N LEU A 149 11.98 2.84 -1.82
CA LEU A 149 11.96 1.59 -1.07
C LEU A 149 10.53 1.19 -0.73
N LEU A 150 10.17 -0.03 -1.12
CA LEU A 150 8.99 -0.73 -0.64
C LEU A 150 9.43 -1.83 0.33
N GLN A 151 8.92 -1.80 1.56
CA GLN A 151 9.21 -2.79 2.59
C GLN A 151 7.95 -3.60 2.88
N VAL A 152 8.03 -4.92 2.72
CA VAL A 152 7.01 -5.84 3.21
C VAL A 152 7.24 -6.02 4.71
N GLN A 153 6.33 -5.47 5.50
CA GLN A 153 6.40 -5.46 6.97
C GLN A 153 5.74 -6.71 7.57
N TYR A 154 4.83 -7.35 6.83
CA TYR A 154 4.14 -8.54 7.27
C TYR A 154 3.70 -9.38 6.09
N CYS A 155 3.86 -10.70 6.20
CA CYS A 155 3.24 -11.68 5.31
C CYS A 155 2.76 -12.85 6.17
N ARG A 156 1.48 -13.22 6.06
CA ARG A 156 0.87 -14.23 6.92
C ARG A 156 1.50 -15.60 6.72
N ASP A 157 1.63 -16.01 5.46
CA ASP A 157 2.00 -17.37 5.09
C ASP A 157 3.32 -17.40 4.34
N ALA A 158 4.19 -18.38 4.66
CA ALA A 158 5.48 -18.54 4.00
C ALA A 158 5.33 -18.84 2.49
N ALA A 159 4.23 -19.47 2.08
CA ALA A 159 3.93 -19.74 0.68
C ALA A 159 3.71 -18.44 -0.11
N ASP A 160 2.91 -17.51 0.43
CA ASP A 160 2.67 -16.20 -0.16
C ASP A 160 3.98 -15.40 -0.26
N PHE A 161 4.77 -15.42 0.81
CA PHE A 161 6.08 -14.78 0.82
C PHE A 161 6.99 -15.31 -0.31
N HIS A 162 7.07 -16.64 -0.47
CA HIS A 162 7.87 -17.25 -1.53
C HIS A 162 7.31 -16.95 -2.93
N ALA A 163 5.99 -16.94 -3.10
CA ALA A 163 5.34 -16.59 -4.35
C ALA A 163 5.65 -15.13 -4.75
N ILE A 164 5.53 -14.19 -3.81
CA ILE A 164 5.87 -12.77 -4.01
C ILE A 164 7.35 -12.65 -4.36
N ALA A 165 8.24 -13.24 -3.57
CA ALA A 165 9.68 -13.17 -3.82
C ALA A 165 10.04 -13.73 -5.22
N ALA A 166 9.42 -14.85 -5.62
CA ALA A 166 9.60 -15.44 -6.93
C ALA A 166 9.03 -14.58 -8.07
N ALA A 167 7.91 -13.87 -7.86
CA ALA A 167 7.31 -12.99 -8.85
C ALA A 167 8.16 -11.75 -9.15
N ILE A 168 8.97 -11.31 -8.17
CA ILE A 168 9.83 -10.13 -8.27
C ILE A 168 11.21 -10.49 -8.85
N HIS A 169 11.70 -11.71 -8.60
CA HIS A 169 13.02 -12.19 -9.06
C HIS A 169 13.34 -12.00 -10.57
N PRO A 170 12.40 -12.14 -11.53
CA PRO A 170 12.66 -11.96 -12.95
C PRO A 170 12.94 -10.51 -13.39
N MET A 171 12.78 -9.51 -12.51
CA MET A 171 13.11 -8.11 -12.83
C MET A 171 14.60 -7.77 -12.61
N HIS A 172 15.40 -8.76 -12.20
CA HIS A 172 16.83 -8.61 -11.90
C HIS A 172 17.76 -9.18 -12.99
N THR A 173 17.22 -9.91 -13.97
CA THR A 173 17.93 -10.47 -15.13
C THR A 173 17.68 -9.65 -16.38
#